data_AF-K3XLI5-F1
#
_entry.id   AF-K3XLI5-F1
#
_cell.length_a   1.000
_cell.length_b   1.000
_cell.length_c   1.000
_cell.angle_alpha   90.00
_cell.angle_beta   90.00
_cell.angle_gamma   90.00
#
_symmetry.space_group_name_H-M   'P 1'
#
loop_
_entity.id
_entity.type
_entity.pdbx_description
1 polymer ?
#
loop_
_entity_poly.entity_id
_entity_poly.type
_entity_poly.pdbx_seq_one_letter_code
_entity_poly.pdbx_strand_id
1 'polypeptide(L)'
;MAPPPHQRALLLFPLIFLLLLLLAPPRADAWGKEGHIMVCKIAEKYLSEKAAAAVQALLPESAGGELSTVCPWADEVRWHYHWSSPLHYANTPQVCNFKYSRDCHNSRGEKGMCVVGAINNYTEQLYSYGQKTSYNLTESLMFLAHFVGDVHQPLHVGYEEDEGGNTIIVHWYRRKTNLHHVWDVSIIDTAIKDFYNRSMDTMVEALKMNLTGGWSDDITHWENCKNKWATCANE
;
A
#
# COMPACT_ATOMS: atom_id res chain seq x y z
N MET A 1 -8.50 -29.32 -48.21
CA MET A 1 -7.07 -28.99 -48.28
C MET A 1 -6.62 -28.55 -46.90
N ALA A 2 -5.60 -29.17 -46.31
CA ALA A 2 -5.06 -28.72 -45.03
C ALA A 2 -4.14 -27.49 -45.24
N PRO A 3 -4.18 -26.46 -44.38
CA PRO A 3 -3.28 -25.32 -44.52
C PRO A 3 -1.82 -25.73 -44.29
N PRO A 4 -0.85 -25.15 -45.03
CA PRO A 4 0.57 -25.48 -44.93
C PRO A 4 1.12 -25.29 -43.51
N PRO A 5 2.16 -26.06 -43.11
CA PRO A 5 2.64 -26.11 -41.73
C PRO A 5 3.03 -24.74 -41.16
N HIS A 6 3.56 -23.83 -41.97
CA HIS A 6 3.91 -22.47 -41.55
C HIS A 6 2.69 -21.65 -41.07
N GLN A 7 1.50 -21.84 -41.66
CA GLN A 7 0.28 -21.15 -41.21
C GLN A 7 -0.23 -21.69 -39.86
N ARG A 8 0.05 -22.95 -39.52
CA ARG A 8 -0.31 -23.52 -38.21
C ARG A 8 0.53 -22.92 -37.08
N ALA A 9 1.82 -22.70 -37.32
CA ALA A 9 2.71 -22.05 -36.35
C ALA A 9 2.30 -20.57 -36.08
N LEU A 10 1.91 -19.84 -37.13
CA LEU A 10 1.45 -18.45 -37.04
C LEU A 10 0.17 -18.27 -36.21
N LEU A 11 -0.72 -19.28 -36.15
CA LEU A 11 -1.92 -19.26 -35.31
C LEU A 11 -1.68 -19.73 -33.87
N LEU A 12 -0.63 -20.52 -33.63
CA LEU A 12 -0.26 -20.96 -32.28
C LEU A 12 0.36 -19.83 -31.45
N PHE A 13 1.16 -18.94 -32.07
CA PHE A 13 1.82 -17.83 -31.38
C PHE A 13 0.86 -16.88 -30.64
N PRO A 14 -0.21 -16.33 -31.26
CA PRO A 14 -1.16 -15.47 -30.56
C PRO A 14 -1.99 -16.25 -29.52
N LEU A 15 -2.24 -17.54 -29.74
CA LEU A 15 -2.97 -18.38 -28.79
C LEU A 15 -2.15 -18.64 -27.52
N ILE A 16 -0.85 -18.91 -27.66
CA ILE A 16 0.09 -19.06 -26.54
C ILE A 16 0.27 -17.73 -25.80
N PHE A 17 0.36 -16.60 -26.52
CA PHE A 17 0.44 -15.27 -25.92
C PHE A 17 -0.84 -14.90 -25.13
N LEU A 18 -2.02 -15.22 -25.67
CA LEU A 18 -3.29 -15.04 -24.97
C LEU A 18 -3.41 -15.94 -23.73
N LEU A 19 -2.92 -17.19 -23.81
CA LEU A 19 -2.88 -18.12 -22.68
C LEU A 19 -1.91 -17.65 -21.59
N LEU A 20 -0.76 -17.07 -21.95
CA LEU A 20 0.19 -16.47 -21.01
C LEU A 20 -0.38 -15.22 -20.33
N LEU A 21 -1.13 -14.38 -21.04
CA LEU A 21 -1.87 -13.26 -20.46
C LEU A 21 -2.94 -13.70 -19.46
N LEU A 22 -3.59 -14.86 -19.69
CA LEU A 22 -4.57 -15.46 -18.78
C LEU A 22 -3.92 -16.20 -17.58
N LEU A 23 -2.61 -16.43 -17.62
CA LEU A 23 -1.81 -17.05 -16.56
C LEU A 23 -1.01 -16.05 -15.72
N ALA A 24 -1.10 -14.75 -16.04
CA ALA A 24 -0.56 -13.72 -15.16
C ALA A 24 -1.26 -13.80 -13.79
N PRO A 25 -0.53 -13.93 -12.67
CA PRO A 25 -1.16 -13.85 -11.36
C PRO A 25 -1.82 -12.49 -11.21
N PRO A 26 -2.97 -12.39 -10.52
CA PRO A 26 -3.49 -11.08 -10.13
C PRO A 26 -2.40 -10.36 -9.34
N ARG A 27 -2.19 -9.07 -9.62
CA ARG A 27 -1.36 -8.26 -8.75
C ARG A 27 -2.06 -8.17 -7.40
N ALA A 28 -1.44 -8.76 -6.39
CA ALA A 28 -1.71 -8.41 -5.00
C ALA A 28 -0.96 -7.10 -4.75
N ASP A 29 -1.60 -6.01 -5.17
CA ASP A 29 -1.26 -4.67 -4.70
C ASP A 29 -1.64 -4.58 -3.21
N ALA A 30 -1.08 -3.59 -2.52
CA ALA A 30 -1.16 -3.43 -1.08
C ALA A 30 -2.53 -2.84 -0.68
N TRP A 31 -2.73 -1.55 -0.41
CA TRP A 31 -4.09 -0.98 -0.21
C TRP A 31 -4.89 -0.80 -1.54
N GLY A 32 -4.89 -1.83 -2.39
CA GLY A 32 -5.29 -1.72 -3.78
C GLY A 32 -4.51 -0.58 -4.47
N LYS A 33 -5.15 0.14 -5.40
CA LYS A 33 -4.68 1.46 -5.82
C LYS A 33 -5.47 2.57 -5.13
N GLU A 34 -6.76 2.34 -5.03
CA GLU A 34 -7.79 3.24 -4.52
C GLU A 34 -7.56 3.59 -3.05
N GLY A 35 -7.20 2.61 -2.21
CA GLY A 35 -6.93 2.82 -0.78
C GLY A 35 -5.76 3.78 -0.53
N HIS A 36 -4.61 3.56 -1.19
CA HIS A 36 -3.46 4.46 -1.10
C HIS A 36 -3.76 5.89 -1.59
N ILE A 37 -4.49 6.02 -2.71
CA ILE A 37 -4.91 7.34 -3.21
C ILE A 37 -5.78 8.04 -2.17
N MET A 38 -6.78 7.35 -1.60
CA MET A 38 -7.67 7.92 -0.57
C MET A 38 -6.93 8.33 0.69
N VAL A 39 -6.06 7.48 1.24
CA VAL A 39 -5.24 7.78 2.43
C VAL A 39 -4.41 9.05 2.20
N CYS A 40 -3.77 9.16 1.03
CA CYS A 40 -2.97 10.34 0.72
C CYS A 40 -3.81 11.60 0.44
N LYS A 41 -4.94 11.51 -0.28
CA LYS A 41 -5.86 12.65 -0.47
C LYS A 41 -6.42 13.18 0.86
N ILE A 42 -6.64 12.30 1.83
CA ILE A 42 -6.99 12.69 3.20
C ILE A 42 -5.78 13.37 3.84
N ALA A 43 -4.61 12.71 3.91
CA ALA A 43 -3.40 13.22 4.57
C ALA A 43 -2.97 14.61 4.06
N GLU A 44 -3.01 14.85 2.74
CA GLU A 44 -2.68 16.15 2.12
C GLU A 44 -3.47 17.32 2.73
N LYS A 45 -4.72 17.09 3.17
CA LYS A 45 -5.56 18.13 3.77
C LYS A 45 -5.16 18.51 5.19
N TYR A 46 -4.44 17.63 5.90
CA TYR A 46 -4.00 17.81 7.30
C TYR A 46 -2.51 18.14 7.43
N LEU A 47 -1.78 18.26 6.31
CA LEU A 47 -0.40 18.74 6.33
C LEU A 47 -0.33 20.20 6.84
N SER A 48 0.53 20.45 7.84
CA SER A 48 0.94 21.81 8.19
C SER A 48 1.57 22.53 6.98
N GLU A 49 1.51 23.85 6.93
CA GLU A 49 2.08 24.65 5.82
C GLU A 49 3.54 24.27 5.49
N LYS A 50 4.36 24.04 6.53
CA LYS A 50 5.76 23.60 6.39
C LYS A 50 5.87 22.20 5.78
N ALA A 51 5.00 21.28 6.19
CA ALA A 51 4.98 19.92 5.66
C ALA A 51 4.48 19.89 4.20
N ALA A 52 3.42 20.64 3.90
CA ALA A 52 2.91 20.81 2.54
C ALA A 52 4.00 21.39 1.61
N ALA A 53 4.71 22.44 2.03
CA ALA A 53 5.82 23.01 1.26
C ALA A 53 6.98 22.02 1.03
N ALA A 54 7.30 21.18 2.02
CA ALA A 54 8.33 20.13 1.87
C ALA A 54 7.87 19.00 0.92
N VAL A 55 6.61 18.58 1.02
CA VAL A 55 6.00 17.61 0.08
C VAL A 55 6.06 18.14 -1.35
N GLN A 56 5.58 19.36 -1.60
CA GLN A 56 5.62 19.98 -2.93
C GLN A 56 7.04 20.12 -3.50
N ALA A 57 8.05 20.37 -2.64
CA ALA A 57 9.45 20.45 -3.07
C ALA A 57 10.11 19.07 -3.33
N LEU A 58 9.54 17.98 -2.81
CA LEU A 58 10.05 16.62 -2.97
C LEU A 58 9.31 15.82 -4.05
N LEU A 59 8.07 16.18 -4.40
CA LEU A 59 7.29 15.48 -5.41
C LEU A 59 7.93 15.62 -6.81
N PRO A 60 7.96 14.55 -7.62
CA PRO A 60 8.39 14.64 -9.01
C PRO A 60 7.35 15.40 -9.83
N GLU A 61 7.78 16.02 -10.94
CA GLU A 61 6.89 16.76 -11.85
C GLU A 61 5.71 15.91 -12.35
N SER A 62 5.95 14.60 -12.56
CA SER A 62 4.92 13.63 -12.95
C SER A 62 3.80 13.41 -11.93
N ALA A 63 3.97 13.84 -10.67
CA ALA A 63 2.92 13.80 -9.65
C ALA A 63 1.85 14.90 -9.85
N GLY A 64 2.13 15.92 -10.67
CA GLY A 64 1.22 17.05 -10.90
C GLY A 64 1.02 17.96 -9.66
N GLY A 65 1.86 17.82 -8.63
CA GLY A 65 1.68 18.49 -7.34
C GLY A 65 0.73 17.76 -6.38
N GLU A 66 0.26 16.55 -6.69
CA GLU A 66 -0.56 15.73 -5.77
C GLU A 66 0.24 14.53 -5.25
N LEU A 67 0.38 14.41 -3.93
CA LEU A 67 1.01 13.26 -3.27
C LEU A 67 0.23 11.97 -3.56
N SER A 68 -1.10 12.07 -3.60
CA SER A 68 -1.96 10.93 -3.92
C SER A 68 -1.68 10.27 -5.27
N THR A 69 -1.16 11.00 -6.27
CA THR A 69 -0.72 10.46 -7.57
C THR A 69 0.41 9.42 -7.43
N VAL A 70 1.31 9.61 -6.46
CA VAL A 70 2.51 8.78 -6.28
C VAL A 70 2.40 7.78 -5.13
N CYS A 71 1.35 7.82 -4.31
CA CYS A 71 1.20 6.87 -3.21
C CYS A 71 1.10 5.38 -3.61
N PRO A 72 0.58 4.99 -4.79
CA PRO A 72 0.67 3.60 -5.26
C PRO A 72 2.06 3.15 -5.75
N TRP A 73 3.03 4.06 -5.89
CA TRP A 73 4.30 3.79 -6.59
C TRP A 73 5.15 2.67 -5.99
N ALA A 74 5.13 2.47 -4.66
CA ALA A 74 5.96 1.46 -4.01
C ALA A 74 5.63 0.03 -4.52
N ASP A 75 4.35 -0.26 -4.78
CA ASP A 75 3.90 -1.53 -5.38
C ASP A 75 4.33 -1.69 -6.84
N GLU A 76 4.47 -0.59 -7.59
CA GLU A 76 4.99 -0.63 -8.96
C GLU A 76 6.49 -1.00 -8.96
N VAL A 77 7.25 -0.46 -7.99
CA VAL A 77 8.71 -0.68 -7.92
C VAL A 77 9.16 -1.89 -7.13
N ARG A 78 8.35 -2.52 -6.26
CA ARG A 78 8.76 -3.71 -5.46
C ARG A 78 9.27 -4.90 -6.30
N TRP A 79 8.92 -4.94 -7.59
CA TRP A 79 9.39 -5.93 -8.57
C TRP A 79 10.71 -5.55 -9.27
N HIS A 80 11.13 -4.29 -9.19
CA HIS A 80 12.42 -3.79 -9.67
C HIS A 80 13.41 -3.65 -8.49
N TYR A 81 12.89 -3.18 -7.36
CA TYR A 81 13.53 -3.06 -6.07
C TYR A 81 13.10 -4.24 -5.18
N HIS A 82 13.51 -5.46 -5.53
CA HIS A 82 13.11 -6.68 -4.79
C HIS A 82 13.36 -6.63 -3.27
N TRP A 83 14.32 -5.81 -2.82
CA TRP A 83 14.58 -5.56 -1.39
C TRP A 83 13.43 -4.84 -0.67
N SER A 84 12.56 -4.11 -1.38
CA SER A 84 11.41 -3.39 -0.80
C SER A 84 10.16 -4.27 -0.66
N SER A 85 10.07 -5.40 -1.37
CA SER A 85 8.92 -6.32 -1.28
C SER A 85 8.52 -6.71 0.16
N PRO A 86 9.42 -7.10 1.09
CA PRO A 86 9.05 -7.39 2.47
C PRO A 86 8.72 -6.15 3.32
N LEU A 87 8.87 -4.93 2.79
CA LEU A 87 8.56 -3.69 3.50
C LEU A 87 7.08 -3.29 3.43
N HIS A 88 6.25 -4.01 2.67
CA HIS A 88 4.81 -3.76 2.58
C HIS A 88 4.00 -4.42 3.71
N TYR A 89 4.60 -5.32 4.49
CA TYR A 89 3.88 -6.10 5.50
C TYR A 89 4.75 -6.42 6.72
N ALA A 90 4.13 -7.01 7.75
CA ALA A 90 4.80 -7.60 8.89
C ALA A 90 4.11 -8.92 9.26
N ASN A 91 4.86 -10.03 9.14
CA ASN A 91 4.36 -11.35 9.49
C ASN A 91 4.35 -11.54 11.00
N THR A 92 3.21 -11.95 11.55
CA THR A 92 3.08 -12.41 12.93
C THR A 92 2.90 -13.94 12.97
N PRO A 93 3.35 -14.65 14.02
CA PRO A 93 2.89 -16.01 14.27
C PRO A 93 1.40 -16.00 14.65
N GLN A 94 0.73 -17.15 14.75
CA GLN A 94 -0.70 -17.31 15.10
C GLN A 94 -1.09 -16.78 16.51
N VAL A 95 -0.95 -15.48 16.74
CA VAL A 95 -1.23 -14.75 17.99
C VAL A 95 -1.74 -13.36 17.65
N CYS A 96 -2.75 -12.88 18.37
CA CYS A 96 -3.31 -11.54 18.15
C CYS A 96 -2.47 -10.44 18.83
N ASN A 97 -1.16 -10.38 18.54
CA ASN A 97 -0.27 -9.28 18.94
C ASN A 97 0.93 -9.17 18.00
N PHE A 98 1.32 -7.95 17.66
CA PHE A 98 2.62 -7.64 17.06
C PHE A 98 3.66 -7.35 18.15
N LYS A 99 4.92 -7.72 17.88
CA LYS A 99 6.12 -7.36 18.67
C LYS A 99 7.29 -7.16 17.72
N TYR A 100 7.76 -5.93 17.58
CA TYR A 100 8.79 -5.54 16.60
C TYR A 100 10.06 -6.41 16.65
N SER A 101 10.55 -6.76 17.85
CA SER A 101 11.74 -7.60 18.02
C SER A 101 11.54 -9.06 17.57
N ARG A 102 10.31 -9.58 17.67
CA ARG A 102 9.90 -10.90 17.19
C ARG A 102 9.66 -10.84 15.68
N ASP A 103 8.76 -9.97 15.24
CA ASP A 103 8.04 -10.02 13.96
C ASP A 103 8.64 -9.14 12.86
N CYS A 104 9.36 -8.07 13.19
CA CYS A 104 9.87 -7.16 12.17
C CYS A 104 11.16 -7.71 11.54
N HIS A 105 11.01 -8.65 10.62
CA HIS A 105 12.05 -9.17 9.75
C HIS A 105 11.48 -9.73 8.45
N ASN A 106 12.34 -9.91 7.46
CA ASN A 106 12.00 -10.66 6.25
C ASN A 106 12.27 -12.17 6.42
N SER A 107 12.01 -12.95 5.38
CA SER A 107 12.23 -14.41 5.33
C SER A 107 13.69 -14.86 5.50
N ARG A 108 14.67 -13.95 5.46
CA ARG A 108 16.09 -14.22 5.77
C ARG A 108 16.45 -13.95 7.24
N GLY A 109 15.49 -13.49 8.05
CA GLY A 109 15.70 -13.09 9.44
C GLY A 109 16.36 -11.71 9.62
N GLU A 110 16.49 -10.93 8.55
CA GLU A 110 17.08 -9.58 8.61
C GLU A 110 16.13 -8.64 9.35
N LYS A 111 16.54 -8.18 10.54
CA LYS A 111 15.71 -7.36 11.43
C LYS A 111 15.46 -5.96 10.86
N GLY A 112 14.26 -5.43 11.09
CA GLY A 112 13.79 -4.14 10.55
C GLY A 112 13.23 -4.21 9.13
N MET A 113 13.34 -5.35 8.44
CA MET A 113 12.80 -5.55 7.09
C MET A 113 11.30 -5.93 7.14
N CYS A 114 10.47 -5.01 7.63
CA CYS A 114 9.00 -5.09 7.64
C CYS A 114 8.40 -3.66 7.51
N VAL A 115 7.09 -3.54 7.28
CA VAL A 115 6.40 -2.23 7.14
C VAL A 115 6.62 -1.27 8.30
N VAL A 116 6.59 -1.77 9.54
CA VAL A 116 6.85 -0.97 10.74
C VAL A 116 8.28 -0.44 10.78
N GLY A 117 9.26 -1.25 10.34
CA GLY A 117 10.65 -0.84 10.23
C GLY A 117 10.91 0.10 9.05
N ALA A 118 10.16 -0.06 7.96
CA ALA A 118 10.19 0.83 6.81
C ALA A 118 9.69 2.24 7.18
N ILE A 119 8.57 2.35 7.88
CA ILE A 119 8.05 3.63 8.38
C ILE A 119 9.10 4.34 9.24
N ASN A 120 9.74 3.63 10.19
CA ASN A 120 10.80 4.19 11.03
C ASN A 120 11.97 4.72 10.18
N ASN A 121 12.48 3.90 9.25
CA ASN A 121 13.61 4.22 8.39
C ASN A 121 13.31 5.45 7.50
N TYR A 122 12.18 5.47 6.78
CA TYR A 122 11.87 6.57 5.87
C TYR A 122 11.46 7.86 6.60
N THR A 123 10.88 7.75 7.80
CA THR A 123 10.70 8.89 8.71
C THR A 123 12.06 9.49 9.10
N GLU A 124 13.00 8.68 9.56
CA GLU A 124 14.37 9.11 9.91
C GLU A 124 15.10 9.77 8.73
N GLN A 125 14.98 9.21 7.52
CA GLN A 125 15.55 9.81 6.31
C GLN A 125 14.98 11.20 6.03
N LEU A 126 13.66 11.39 6.14
CA LEU A 126 13.01 12.69 5.89
C LEU A 126 13.36 13.77 6.92
N TYR A 127 13.79 13.40 8.14
CA TYR A 127 14.37 14.36 9.08
C TYR A 127 15.69 15.00 8.59
N SER A 128 16.35 14.41 7.60
CA SER A 128 17.50 15.03 6.92
C SER A 128 17.14 16.06 5.83
N TYR A 129 15.84 16.34 5.61
CA TYR A 129 15.38 17.36 4.67
C TYR A 129 15.96 18.76 4.99
N GLY A 130 16.50 19.42 3.95
CA GLY A 130 17.22 20.69 4.09
C GLY A 130 18.68 20.56 4.55
N GLN A 131 19.18 19.34 4.77
CA GLN A 131 20.58 19.05 5.12
C GLN A 131 21.30 18.34 3.95
N LYS A 132 22.63 18.25 4.02
CA LYS A 132 23.40 17.45 3.06
C LYS A 132 23.25 15.96 3.41
N THR A 133 22.47 15.24 2.60
CA THR A 133 22.18 13.82 2.76
C THR A 133 22.56 13.02 1.50
N SER A 134 22.75 11.71 1.63
CA SER A 134 22.89 10.77 0.51
C SER A 134 21.60 10.05 0.15
N TYR A 135 20.52 10.23 0.93
CA TYR A 135 19.23 9.61 0.68
C TYR A 135 18.45 10.32 -0.43
N ASN A 136 17.72 9.54 -1.22
CA ASN A 136 16.75 10.07 -2.18
C ASN A 136 15.43 10.40 -1.45
N LEU A 137 15.32 11.63 -0.96
CA LEU A 137 14.18 12.04 -0.13
C LEU A 137 12.83 12.03 -0.86
N THR A 138 12.82 12.06 -2.20
CA THR A 138 11.61 11.84 -3.00
C THR A 138 11.12 10.40 -2.85
N GLU A 139 12.02 9.41 -3.00
CA GLU A 139 11.68 8.01 -2.72
C GLU A 139 11.33 7.80 -1.24
N SER A 140 12.03 8.44 -0.30
CA SER A 140 11.71 8.36 1.13
C SER A 140 10.28 8.85 1.42
N LEU A 141 9.84 9.94 0.79
CA LEU A 141 8.48 10.45 0.90
C LEU A 141 7.45 9.48 0.30
N MET A 142 7.70 8.98 -0.91
CA MET A 142 6.79 8.09 -1.62
C MET A 142 6.64 6.74 -0.90
N PHE A 143 7.74 6.17 -0.41
CA PHE A 143 7.71 4.97 0.43
C PHE A 143 6.99 5.20 1.76
N LEU A 144 7.29 6.29 2.49
CA LEU A 144 6.61 6.57 3.76
C LEU A 144 5.09 6.73 3.58
N ALA A 145 4.67 7.49 2.55
CA ALA A 145 3.24 7.71 2.28
C ALA A 145 2.50 6.41 1.91
N HIS A 146 3.16 5.50 1.18
CA HIS A 146 2.63 4.17 0.90
C HIS A 146 2.55 3.29 2.15
N PHE A 147 3.66 3.13 2.89
CA PHE A 147 3.74 2.21 4.03
C PHE A 147 2.90 2.65 5.24
N VAL A 148 2.67 3.95 5.41
CA VAL A 148 1.66 4.45 6.38
C VAL A 148 0.25 4.01 5.98
N GLY A 149 -0.04 3.85 4.69
CA GLY A 149 -1.23 3.11 4.25
C GLY A 149 -1.15 1.66 4.72
N ASP A 150 -0.17 0.91 4.24
CA ASP A 150 -0.05 -0.55 4.44
C ASP A 150 -0.19 -1.00 5.90
N VAL A 151 0.48 -0.31 6.84
CA VAL A 151 0.40 -0.68 8.26
C VAL A 151 -1.00 -0.57 8.87
N HIS A 152 -1.91 0.20 8.22
CA HIS A 152 -3.32 0.29 8.60
C HIS A 152 -4.21 -0.73 7.85
N GLN A 153 -3.69 -1.51 6.90
CA GLN A 153 -4.40 -2.66 6.32
C GLN A 153 -4.30 -3.83 7.31
N PRO A 154 -5.40 -4.29 7.95
CA PRO A 154 -5.33 -5.28 9.02
C PRO A 154 -4.63 -6.59 8.64
N LEU A 155 -4.65 -6.98 7.36
CA LEU A 155 -4.02 -8.21 6.88
C LEU A 155 -2.58 -8.03 6.37
N HIS A 156 -2.05 -6.80 6.30
CA HIS A 156 -0.60 -6.58 6.14
C HIS A 156 0.15 -6.75 7.47
N VAL A 157 -0.55 -6.74 8.60
CA VAL A 157 -0.03 -7.19 9.91
C VAL A 157 -0.72 -8.49 10.32
N GLY A 158 -0.75 -9.44 9.38
CA GLY A 158 -1.45 -10.73 9.47
C GLY A 158 -0.57 -11.90 9.91
N TYR A 159 -1.07 -13.13 9.73
CA TYR A 159 -0.33 -14.34 10.06
C TYR A 159 0.63 -14.75 8.94
N GLU A 160 1.80 -15.29 9.31
CA GLU A 160 2.75 -15.85 8.35
C GLU A 160 2.19 -17.07 7.64
N GLU A 161 1.49 -17.94 8.36
CA GLU A 161 1.06 -19.26 7.86
C GLU A 161 -0.04 -19.19 6.80
N ASP A 162 -0.78 -18.09 6.72
CA ASP A 162 -1.79 -17.85 5.68
C ASP A 162 -1.41 -16.76 4.67
N GLU A 163 -0.17 -16.25 4.74
CA GLU A 163 0.37 -15.13 3.95
C GLU A 163 -0.50 -13.86 4.08
N GLY A 164 -0.89 -13.49 5.30
CA GLY A 164 -1.83 -12.39 5.54
C GLY A 164 -3.21 -12.66 4.93
N GLY A 165 -3.66 -13.91 4.92
CA GLY A 165 -4.90 -14.34 4.28
C GLY A 165 -4.84 -14.43 2.75
N ASN A 166 -3.67 -14.29 2.10
CA ASN A 166 -3.54 -14.49 0.65
C ASN A 166 -3.84 -15.95 0.23
N THR A 167 -3.59 -16.91 1.12
CA THR A 167 -3.90 -18.33 0.89
C THR A 167 -5.36 -18.70 1.22
N ILE A 168 -6.09 -17.82 1.93
CA ILE A 168 -7.49 -18.06 2.33
C ILE A 168 -8.41 -17.73 1.15
N ILE A 169 -8.73 -18.74 0.35
CA ILE A 169 -9.57 -18.61 -0.84
C ILE A 169 -11.05 -18.49 -0.47
N VAL A 170 -11.69 -17.42 -0.92
CA VAL A 170 -13.10 -17.07 -0.62
C VAL A 170 -13.86 -16.70 -1.90
N HIS A 171 -15.15 -16.35 -1.76
CA HIS A 171 -15.92 -15.69 -2.80
C HIS A 171 -16.42 -14.33 -2.29
N TRP A 172 -16.04 -13.25 -2.98
CA TRP A 172 -16.65 -11.95 -2.81
C TRP A 172 -17.88 -11.87 -3.71
N TYR A 173 -19.07 -11.99 -3.12
CA TYR A 173 -20.34 -12.23 -3.81
C TYR A 173 -20.25 -13.41 -4.80
N ARG A 174 -20.11 -13.12 -6.10
CA ARG A 174 -20.09 -14.10 -7.20
C ARG A 174 -18.69 -14.33 -7.79
N ARG A 175 -17.65 -13.65 -7.28
CA ARG A 175 -16.27 -13.74 -7.78
C ARG A 175 -15.39 -14.47 -6.76
N LYS A 176 -14.65 -15.49 -7.21
CA LYS A 176 -13.61 -16.13 -6.42
C LYS A 176 -12.43 -15.17 -6.24
N THR A 177 -11.89 -15.07 -5.03
CA THR A 177 -10.71 -14.26 -4.68
C THR A 177 -10.03 -14.84 -3.43
N ASN A 178 -9.06 -14.16 -2.82
CA ASN A 178 -8.53 -14.47 -1.49
C ASN A 178 -8.98 -13.44 -0.45
N LEU A 179 -8.74 -13.71 0.84
CA LEU A 179 -9.19 -12.83 1.93
C LEU A 179 -8.41 -11.50 1.94
N HIS A 180 -7.11 -11.51 1.64
CA HIS A 180 -6.28 -10.30 1.55
C HIS A 180 -6.90 -9.27 0.59
N HIS A 181 -7.10 -9.67 -0.67
CA HIS A 181 -7.72 -8.86 -1.73
C HIS A 181 -9.18 -8.44 -1.41
N VAL A 182 -9.87 -9.11 -0.47
CA VAL A 182 -11.17 -8.61 0.02
C VAL A 182 -11.00 -7.30 0.78
N TRP A 183 -9.98 -7.21 1.64
CA TRP A 183 -9.65 -6.01 2.41
C TRP A 183 -9.00 -4.93 1.54
N ASP A 184 -7.98 -5.28 0.76
CA ASP A 184 -7.21 -4.32 -0.07
C ASP A 184 -8.10 -3.57 -1.09
N VAL A 185 -8.95 -4.32 -1.79
CA VAL A 185 -9.66 -3.82 -2.98
C VAL A 185 -11.16 -4.02 -2.85
N SER A 186 -11.62 -5.23 -2.54
CA SER A 186 -13.00 -5.64 -2.87
C SER A 186 -14.06 -4.93 -2.03
N ILE A 187 -13.77 -4.65 -0.76
CA ILE A 187 -14.64 -3.85 0.13
C ILE A 187 -14.71 -2.40 -0.39
N ILE A 188 -13.55 -1.79 -0.68
CA ILE A 188 -13.45 -0.40 -1.17
C ILE A 188 -14.19 -0.22 -2.49
N ASP A 189 -13.87 -1.05 -3.50
CA ASP A 189 -14.50 -1.00 -4.83
C ASP A 189 -16.02 -1.15 -4.77
N THR A 190 -16.49 -2.06 -3.91
CA THR A 190 -17.92 -2.30 -3.71
C THR A 190 -18.57 -1.09 -3.05
N ALA A 191 -17.94 -0.50 -2.02
CA ALA A 191 -18.45 0.69 -1.35
C ALA A 191 -18.49 1.91 -2.28
N ILE A 192 -17.39 2.20 -3.00
CA ILE A 192 -17.30 3.26 -4.00
C ILE A 192 -18.43 3.12 -5.03
N LYS A 193 -18.66 1.91 -5.53
CA LYS A 193 -19.71 1.61 -6.52
C LYS A 193 -21.12 1.76 -5.96
N ASP A 194 -21.41 1.18 -4.80
CA ASP A 194 -22.78 0.99 -4.30
C ASP A 194 -23.28 2.16 -3.44
N PHE A 195 -22.39 2.90 -2.78
CA PHE A 195 -22.76 4.02 -1.88
C PHE A 195 -22.27 5.39 -2.35
N TYR A 196 -21.19 5.47 -3.13
CA TYR A 196 -20.56 6.74 -3.53
C TYR A 196 -20.65 7.03 -5.03
N ASN A 197 -21.65 6.49 -5.72
CA ASN A 197 -21.91 6.72 -7.16
C ASN A 197 -20.67 6.48 -8.06
N ARG A 198 -19.84 5.49 -7.71
CA ARG A 198 -18.57 5.15 -8.40
C ARG A 198 -17.51 6.26 -8.33
N SER A 199 -17.61 7.18 -7.39
CA SER A 199 -16.69 8.31 -7.19
C SER A 199 -15.86 8.10 -5.92
N MET A 200 -14.55 7.90 -6.10
CA MET A 200 -13.60 7.83 -5.00
C MET A 200 -13.55 9.15 -4.22
N ASP A 201 -13.52 10.30 -4.92
CA ASP A 201 -13.48 11.61 -4.29
C ASP A 201 -14.71 11.86 -3.41
N THR A 202 -15.87 11.32 -3.79
CA THR A 202 -17.08 11.39 -2.94
C THR A 202 -16.96 10.54 -1.68
N MET A 203 -16.27 9.41 -1.72
CA MET A 203 -15.94 8.63 -0.52
C MET A 203 -14.90 9.35 0.35
N VAL A 204 -13.88 9.98 -0.25
CA VAL A 204 -12.87 10.79 0.45
C VAL A 204 -13.51 11.97 1.19
N GLU A 205 -14.41 12.72 0.55
CA GLU A 205 -15.11 13.82 1.23
C GLU A 205 -16.03 13.31 2.35
N ALA A 206 -16.70 12.17 2.19
CA ALA A 206 -17.50 11.56 3.26
C ALA A 206 -16.63 11.15 4.47
N LEU A 207 -15.44 10.56 4.24
CA LEU A 207 -14.49 10.24 5.30
C LEU A 207 -13.98 11.51 6.01
N LYS A 208 -13.68 12.57 5.26
CA LYS A 208 -13.27 13.87 5.82
C LYS A 208 -14.38 14.53 6.64
N MET A 209 -15.64 14.44 6.21
CA MET A 209 -16.78 14.90 7.01
C MET A 209 -16.88 14.14 8.34
N ASN A 210 -16.69 12.82 8.34
CA ASN A 210 -16.67 12.02 9.56
C ASN A 210 -15.50 12.42 10.49
N LEU A 211 -14.30 12.64 9.95
CA LEU A 211 -13.16 13.16 10.72
C LEU A 211 -13.51 14.48 11.43
N THR A 212 -14.14 15.43 10.72
CA THR A 212 -14.55 16.72 11.32
C THR A 212 -15.80 16.66 12.21
N GLY A 213 -16.43 15.49 12.35
CA GLY A 213 -17.71 15.33 13.03
C GLY A 213 -17.80 14.03 13.82
N GLY A 214 -18.24 12.95 13.18
CA GLY A 214 -18.53 11.67 13.83
C GLY A 214 -17.35 10.99 14.56
N TRP A 215 -16.10 11.37 14.25
CA TRP A 215 -14.88 10.83 14.86
C TRP A 215 -13.99 11.90 15.50
N SER A 216 -14.48 13.12 15.70
CA SER A 216 -13.65 14.25 16.18
C SER A 216 -12.97 13.98 17.53
N ASP A 217 -13.63 13.21 18.40
CA ASP A 217 -13.17 12.90 19.75
C ASP A 217 -12.00 11.90 19.74
N ASP A 218 -11.90 11.06 18.70
CA ASP A 218 -10.86 10.03 18.55
C ASP A 218 -9.59 10.56 17.86
N ILE A 219 -9.67 11.63 17.06
CA ILE A 219 -8.52 12.16 16.28
C ILE A 219 -7.32 12.50 17.19
N THR A 220 -7.56 13.14 18.33
CA THR A 220 -6.48 13.50 19.27
C THR A 220 -5.77 12.25 19.83
N HIS A 221 -6.44 11.09 19.87
CA HIS A 221 -5.83 9.82 20.22
C HIS A 221 -5.02 9.24 19.05
N TRP A 222 -5.55 9.27 17.83
CA TRP A 222 -4.88 8.75 16.62
C TRP A 222 -3.61 9.52 16.25
N GLU A 223 -3.60 10.84 16.43
CA GLU A 223 -2.43 11.69 16.17
C GLU A 223 -1.30 11.52 17.22
N ASN A 224 -1.58 10.86 18.36
CA ASN A 224 -0.68 10.84 19.51
C ASN A 224 0.19 9.57 19.58
N CYS A 225 1.32 9.61 18.88
CA CYS A 225 2.46 8.71 19.11
C CYS A 225 3.49 9.41 20.03
N LYS A 226 3.85 8.80 21.18
CA LYS A 226 4.80 9.42 22.13
C LYS A 226 6.18 9.62 21.49
N ASN A 227 6.59 8.69 20.63
CA ASN A 227 7.81 8.79 19.85
C ASN A 227 7.55 9.45 18.50
N LYS A 228 8.22 10.57 18.22
CA LYS A 228 8.09 11.29 16.93
C LYS A 228 8.99 10.73 15.82
N TRP A 229 9.92 9.84 16.17
CA TRP A 229 10.98 9.32 15.29
C TRP A 229 10.75 7.85 14.91
N ALA A 230 9.80 7.18 15.56
CA ALA A 230 9.44 5.80 15.28
C ALA A 230 7.98 5.54 15.65
N THR A 231 7.37 4.52 15.03
CA THR A 231 6.02 4.02 15.30
C THR A 231 5.81 3.63 16.76
N CYS A 232 4.61 3.88 17.30
CA CYS A 232 4.13 3.37 18.59
C CYS A 232 3.80 1.86 18.60
N ALA A 233 4.30 1.07 17.65
CA ALA A 233 3.89 -0.31 17.43
C ALA A 233 4.21 -1.31 18.58
N ASN A 234 4.84 -0.87 19.67
CA ASN A 234 5.04 -1.65 20.89
C ASN A 234 4.65 -0.88 22.18
N GLU A 235 3.92 0.25 22.07
CA GLU A 235 3.46 1.06 23.21
C GLU A 235 2.09 0.61 23.76
#